data_AF-R7TPY5-F1
#
_entry.id   AF-R7TPY5-F1
#
_cell.length_a   1.000
_cell.length_b   1.000
_cell.length_c   1.000
_cell.angle_alpha   90.00
_cell.angle_beta   90.00
_cell.angle_gamma   90.00
#
_symmetry.space_group_name_H-M   'P 1'
#
loop_
_entity.id
_entity.type
_entity.pdbx_description
1 polymer ?
#
loop_
_entity_poly.entity_id
_entity_poly.type
_entity_poly.pdbx_seq_one_letter_code
_entity_poly.pdbx_strand_id
1 'polypeptide(L)'
;GVIGVVVTAVFFQIINQIVGKVGPPSKVDKSDTWKWRNLFISWIHAIIVGSWDLSCFVIYPDLMSDLIAYKNGYLYAMIAFSSGYFVHDFIDLAVNGKLLSSWEIIAHHIAVAGMFIYNLLTSLCISYNVIALLCEVNTIFLHSRKLLQMCKFGFSHWLYQAASQLNLVTFVCCRFVALAWIVHGMFV
;
A
#
# COMPACT_ATOMS: atom_id res chain seq x y z
N GLY A 1 6.57 11.62 13.54
CA GLY A 1 5.73 11.46 12.34
C GLY A 1 6.47 11.89 11.10
N VAL A 2 6.58 13.21 10.89
CA VAL A 2 7.10 13.80 9.64
C VAL A 2 8.49 13.32 9.23
N ILE A 3 9.45 13.24 10.16
CA ILE A 3 10.80 12.72 9.87
C ILE A 3 10.70 11.29 9.31
N GLY A 4 9.85 10.45 9.90
CA GLY A 4 9.61 9.09 9.42
C GLY A 4 9.09 9.08 7.99
N VAL A 5 8.10 9.92 7.68
CA VAL A 5 7.53 10.06 6.32
C VAL A 5 8.61 10.47 5.30
N VAL A 6 9.47 11.43 5.64
CA VAL A 6 10.55 11.88 4.74
C VAL A 6 11.59 10.78 4.54
N VAL A 7 12.03 10.13 5.62
CA VAL A 7 13.00 9.03 5.55
C VAL A 7 12.48 7.89 4.68
N THR A 8 11.19 7.54 4.81
CA THR A 8 10.61 6.43 4.06
C THR A 8 10.33 6.80 2.61
N ALA A 9 9.96 8.05 2.31
CA ALA A 9 9.90 8.54 0.93
C ALA A 9 11.27 8.47 0.24
N VAL A 10 12.36 8.85 0.93
CA VAL A 10 13.73 8.73 0.41
C VAL A 10 14.13 7.25 0.23
N PHE A 11 13.77 6.38 1.17
CA PHE A 11 13.99 4.94 1.05
C PHE A 11 13.35 4.38 -0.22
N PHE A 12 12.08 4.68 -0.48
CA PHE A 12 11.41 4.24 -1.71
C PHE A 12 12.02 4.85 -2.97
N GLN A 13 12.49 6.10 -2.92
CA GLN A 13 13.22 6.72 -4.03
C GLN A 13 14.52 5.96 -4.35
N ILE A 14 15.26 5.53 -3.32
CA ILE A 14 16.48 4.72 -3.51
C ILE A 14 16.12 3.37 -4.14
N ILE A 15 15.08 2.69 -3.65
CA ILE A 15 14.63 1.43 -4.25
C ILE A 15 14.20 1.64 -5.71
N ASN A 16 13.45 2.71 -6.00
CA ASN A 16 13.02 3.07 -7.35
C ASN A 16 14.22 3.22 -8.31
N GLN A 17 15.31 3.85 -7.86
CA GLN A 17 16.56 3.96 -8.63
C GLN A 17 17.24 2.60 -8.82
N ILE A 18 17.31 1.77 -7.78
CA ILE A 18 17.92 0.42 -7.87
C ILE A 18 17.14 -0.43 -8.86
N VAL A 19 15.81 -0.52 -8.72
CA VAL A 19 14.94 -1.27 -9.64
C VAL A 19 15.01 -0.69 -11.05
N GLY A 20 15.10 0.64 -11.18
CA GLY A 20 15.30 1.30 -12.47
C GLY A 20 16.59 0.90 -13.18
N LYS A 21 17.67 0.63 -12.44
CA LYS A 21 18.95 0.13 -13.00
C LYS A 21 18.90 -1.35 -13.38
N VAL A 22 18.21 -2.17 -12.58
CA VAL A 22 18.03 -3.61 -12.89
C VAL A 22 17.15 -3.80 -14.12
N GLY A 23 16.12 -2.96 -14.26
CA GLY A 23 15.16 -3.03 -15.36
C GLY A 23 14.13 -4.15 -15.19
N PRO A 24 13.07 -4.14 -16.01
CA PRO A 24 12.03 -5.16 -15.99
C PRO A 24 12.51 -6.48 -16.61
N PRO A 25 11.83 -7.61 -16.33
CA PRO A 25 12.02 -8.84 -17.09
C PRO A 25 11.85 -8.63 -18.60
N SER A 26 12.59 -9.39 -19.41
CA SER A 26 12.62 -9.25 -20.88
C SER A 26 11.25 -9.40 -21.57
N LYS A 27 10.28 -10.04 -20.91
CA LYS A 27 8.92 -10.24 -21.42
C LYS A 27 8.01 -9.01 -21.26
N VAL A 28 8.43 -8.01 -20.48
CA VAL A 28 7.68 -6.77 -20.29
C VAL A 28 7.89 -5.85 -21.49
N ASP A 29 6.81 -5.28 -22.01
CA ASP A 29 6.88 -4.37 -23.15
C ASP A 29 7.69 -3.12 -22.80
N LYS A 30 8.56 -2.66 -23.71
CA LYS A 30 9.44 -1.50 -23.47
C LYS A 30 8.66 -0.23 -23.14
N SER A 31 7.48 -0.05 -23.74
CA SER A 31 6.57 1.07 -23.45
C SER A 31 6.02 1.05 -22.02
N ASP A 32 5.99 -0.11 -21.38
CA ASP A 32 5.45 -0.33 -20.04
C ASP A 32 6.54 -0.37 -18.96
N THR A 33 7.80 -0.08 -19.31
CA THR A 33 8.95 -0.14 -18.38
C THR A 33 8.71 0.67 -17.10
N TRP A 34 8.26 1.93 -17.23
CA TRP A 34 7.95 2.77 -16.07
C TRP A 34 6.79 2.19 -15.25
N LYS A 35 5.73 1.73 -15.92
CA LYS A 35 4.53 1.18 -15.26
C LYS A 35 4.87 -0.08 -14.48
N TRP A 36 5.73 -0.94 -15.02
CA TRP A 36 6.21 -2.13 -14.33
C TRP A 36 7.01 -1.75 -13.10
N ARG A 37 7.94 -0.79 -13.24
CA ARG A 37 8.76 -0.31 -12.12
C ARG A 37 7.88 0.25 -11.01
N ASN A 38 6.99 1.19 -11.35
CA ASN A 38 6.05 1.79 -10.41
C ASN A 38 5.24 0.70 -9.67
N LEU A 39 4.61 -0.21 -10.41
CA LEU A 39 3.84 -1.33 -9.84
C LEU A 39 4.69 -2.25 -8.95
N PHE A 40 5.94 -2.51 -9.31
CA PHE A 40 6.86 -3.34 -8.53
C PHE A 40 7.27 -2.66 -7.22
N ILE A 41 7.50 -1.35 -7.23
CA ILE A 41 7.75 -0.58 -6.01
C ILE A 41 6.52 -0.60 -5.09
N SER A 42 5.32 -0.43 -5.65
CA SER A 42 4.07 -0.57 -4.90
C SER A 42 3.87 -1.97 -4.31
N TRP A 43 4.31 -3.00 -5.03
CA TRP A 43 4.25 -4.39 -4.55
C TRP A 43 5.19 -4.62 -3.36
N ILE A 44 6.41 -4.06 -3.38
CA ILE A 44 7.34 -4.12 -2.24
C ILE A 44 6.72 -3.44 -1.01
N HIS A 45 6.13 -2.25 -1.19
CA HIS A 45 5.42 -1.57 -0.11
C HIS A 45 4.30 -2.45 0.48
N ALA A 46 3.45 -3.02 -0.38
CA ALA A 46 2.34 -3.86 0.05
C ALA A 46 2.81 -5.10 0.83
N ILE A 47 3.92 -5.74 0.44
CA ILE A 47 4.49 -6.88 1.18
C ILE A 47 4.94 -6.45 2.57
N ILE A 48 5.70 -5.35 2.66
CA ILE A 48 6.24 -4.86 3.93
C ILE A 48 5.08 -4.45 4.84
N VAL A 49 4.21 -3.57 4.37
CA VAL A 49 3.13 -3.00 5.19
C VAL A 49 2.02 -3.99 5.44
N GLY A 50 1.62 -4.82 4.46
CA GLY A 50 0.61 -5.85 4.69
C GLY A 50 1.05 -6.88 5.74
N SER A 51 2.34 -7.27 5.75
CA SER A 51 2.88 -8.17 6.77
C SER A 51 2.99 -7.49 8.14
N TRP A 52 3.45 -6.23 8.16
CA TRP A 52 3.51 -5.42 9.37
C TRP A 52 2.12 -5.22 9.95
N ASP A 53 1.13 -4.93 9.13
CA ASP A 53 -0.25 -4.68 9.53
C ASP A 53 -0.87 -5.91 10.20
N LEU A 54 -0.76 -7.09 9.60
CA LEU A 54 -1.20 -8.34 10.24
C LEU A 54 -0.53 -8.57 11.60
N SER A 55 0.76 -8.24 11.73
CA SER A 55 1.45 -8.35 13.02
C SER A 55 0.92 -7.38 14.08
N CYS A 56 0.40 -6.21 13.69
CA CYS A 56 -0.20 -5.25 14.62
C CYS A 56 -1.38 -5.87 15.37
N PHE A 57 -2.26 -6.59 14.67
CA PHE A 57 -3.43 -7.25 15.27
C PHE A 57 -3.06 -8.43 16.17
N VAL A 58 -1.95 -9.10 15.89
CA VAL A 58 -1.47 -10.24 16.71
C VAL A 58 -0.75 -9.75 17.97
N ILE A 59 0.10 -8.73 17.85
CA ILE A 59 0.94 -8.24 18.95
C ILE A 59 0.15 -7.29 19.87
N TYR A 60 -0.78 -6.52 19.31
CA TYR A 60 -1.54 -5.50 20.02
C TYR A 60 -3.05 -5.75 19.88
N PRO A 61 -3.60 -6.76 20.59
CA PRO A 61 -5.03 -7.08 20.49
C PRO A 61 -5.92 -5.92 20.97
N ASP A 62 -5.41 -5.06 21.86
CA ASP A 62 -6.10 -3.87 22.37
C ASP A 62 -6.23 -2.75 21.34
N LEU A 63 -5.67 -2.89 20.13
CA LEU A 63 -5.81 -1.92 19.04
C LEU A 63 -7.28 -1.58 18.76
N MET A 64 -8.18 -2.53 18.99
CA MET A 64 -9.62 -2.41 18.80
C MET A 64 -10.37 -1.73 19.95
N SER A 65 -9.73 -1.58 21.11
CA SER A 65 -10.41 -1.06 22.32
C SER A 65 -10.71 0.43 22.26
N ASP A 66 -9.87 1.20 21.57
CA ASP A 66 -10.06 2.63 21.35
C ASP A 66 -9.43 3.05 20.01
N LEU A 67 -10.26 3.17 18.98
CA LEU A 67 -9.76 3.50 17.64
C LEU A 67 -9.26 4.95 17.49
N ILE A 68 -9.61 5.83 18.43
CA ILE A 68 -9.31 7.26 18.38
C ILE A 68 -8.00 7.55 19.12
N ALA A 69 -7.88 7.10 20.37
CA ALA A 69 -6.74 7.45 21.22
C ALA A 69 -5.68 6.34 21.31
N TYR A 70 -6.04 5.07 21.07
CA TYR A 70 -5.05 3.99 21.12
C TYR A 70 -3.98 4.20 20.04
N LYS A 71 -2.74 4.20 20.49
CA LYS A 71 -1.57 4.27 19.63
C LYS A 71 -0.36 3.74 20.39
N ASN A 72 0.60 3.22 19.65
CA ASN A 72 1.92 2.93 20.16
C ASN A 72 2.95 3.23 19.07
N GLY A 73 4.23 3.18 19.43
CA GLY A 73 5.33 3.50 18.50
C GLY A 73 5.37 2.58 17.27
N TYR A 74 4.95 1.32 17.40
CA TYR A 74 4.95 0.34 16.31
C TYR A 74 3.91 0.67 15.25
N LEU A 75 2.66 0.94 15.66
CA LEU A 75 1.59 1.37 14.75
C LEU A 75 1.94 2.69 14.08
N TYR A 76 2.39 3.65 14.89
CA TYR A 76 2.72 4.98 14.42
C TYR A 76 3.87 4.97 13.39
N ALA A 77 4.87 4.10 13.59
CA ALA A 77 5.96 3.90 12.63
C ALA A 77 5.46 3.30 11.31
N MET A 78 4.56 2.31 11.35
CA MET A 78 3.97 1.72 10.16
C MET A 78 3.16 2.75 9.34
N ILE A 79 2.34 3.56 10.01
CA ILE A 79 1.58 4.62 9.32
C ILE A 79 2.53 5.65 8.70
N ALA A 80 3.58 6.08 9.42
CA ALA A 80 4.59 6.98 8.87
C ALA A 80 5.33 6.36 7.67
N PHE A 81 5.61 5.06 7.72
CA PHE A 81 6.22 4.32 6.62
C PHE A 81 5.34 4.33 5.38
N SER A 82 4.06 3.99 5.53
CA SER A 82 3.10 3.97 4.43
C SER A 82 2.82 5.37 3.87
N SER A 83 2.71 6.39 4.73
CA SER A 83 2.57 7.79 4.28
C SER A 83 3.74 8.24 3.41
N GLY A 84 4.98 7.91 3.78
CA GLY A 84 6.14 8.27 2.97
C GLY A 84 6.17 7.56 1.61
N TYR A 85 5.74 6.29 1.56
CA TYR A 85 5.51 5.61 0.30
C TYR A 85 4.48 6.35 -0.58
N PHE A 86 3.31 6.71 -0.03
CA PHE A 86 2.27 7.38 -0.82
C PHE A 86 2.73 8.75 -1.35
N VAL A 87 3.52 9.49 -0.56
CA VAL A 87 4.16 10.74 -1.01
C VAL A 87 5.15 10.48 -2.13
N HIS A 88 6.04 9.47 -1.99
CA HIS A 88 6.96 9.09 -3.06
C HIS A 88 6.22 8.71 -4.35
N ASP A 89 5.19 7.86 -4.25
CA ASP A 89 4.46 7.38 -5.43
C ASP A 89 3.70 8.51 -6.15
N PHE A 90 3.11 9.42 -5.38
CA PHE A 90 2.50 10.63 -5.93
C PHE A 90 3.52 11.49 -6.69
N ILE A 91 4.72 11.68 -6.13
CA ILE A 91 5.79 12.44 -6.79
C ILE A 91 6.28 11.71 -8.05
N ASP A 92 6.46 10.39 -8.01
CA ASP A 92 6.87 9.60 -9.20
C ASP A 92 5.82 9.72 -10.32
N LEU A 93 4.52 9.62 -9.99
CA LEU A 93 3.43 9.86 -10.95
C LEU A 93 3.46 11.27 -11.55
N ALA A 94 3.72 12.29 -10.72
CA ALA A 94 3.80 13.69 -11.15
C ALA A 94 4.97 13.92 -12.12
N VAL A 95 6.18 13.47 -11.73
CA VAL A 95 7.40 13.63 -12.52
C VAL A 95 7.32 12.89 -13.86
N ASN A 96 6.64 11.75 -13.91
CA ASN A 96 6.46 10.96 -15.14
C ASN A 96 5.22 11.38 -15.97
N GLY A 97 4.58 12.52 -15.64
CA GLY A 97 3.49 13.08 -16.42
C GLY A 97 2.21 12.23 -16.42
N LYS A 98 1.99 11.43 -15.38
CA LYS A 98 0.86 10.48 -15.28
C LYS A 98 -0.34 11.03 -14.55
N LEU A 99 -0.33 12.33 -14.19
CA LEU A 99 -1.36 12.91 -13.33
C LEU A 99 -2.79 12.79 -13.89
N LEU A 100 -2.96 13.14 -15.16
CA LEU A 100 -4.28 13.09 -15.80
C LEU A 100 -4.66 11.66 -16.22
N SER A 101 -3.69 10.87 -16.68
CA SER A 101 -3.92 9.48 -17.11
C SER A 101 -4.25 8.53 -15.97
N SER A 102 -4.00 8.93 -14.71
CA SER A 102 -4.20 8.11 -13.51
C SER A 102 -4.94 8.89 -12.43
N TRP A 103 -5.88 9.76 -12.83
CA TRP A 103 -6.58 10.67 -11.92
C TRP A 103 -7.26 9.96 -10.74
N GLU A 104 -7.86 8.78 -10.97
CA GLU A 104 -8.52 7.97 -9.92
C GLU A 104 -7.53 7.58 -8.82
N ILE A 105 -6.34 7.15 -9.22
CA ILE A 105 -5.25 6.77 -8.31
C ILE A 105 -4.78 8.00 -7.54
N ILE A 106 -4.68 9.14 -8.20
CA ILE A 106 -4.23 10.37 -7.54
C ILE A 106 -5.24 10.90 -6.54
N ALA A 107 -6.53 10.89 -6.88
CA ALA A 107 -7.58 11.25 -5.94
C ALA A 107 -7.52 10.34 -4.69
N HIS A 108 -7.31 9.03 -4.90
CA HIS A 108 -7.11 8.08 -3.81
C HIS A 108 -5.86 8.40 -2.97
N HIS A 109 -4.71 8.68 -3.61
CA HIS A 109 -3.47 9.01 -2.90
C HIS A 109 -3.59 10.29 -2.09
N ILE A 110 -4.23 11.33 -2.63
CA ILE A 110 -4.46 12.58 -1.91
C ILE A 110 -5.33 12.32 -0.67
N ALA A 111 -6.42 11.55 -0.82
CA ALA A 111 -7.31 11.23 0.28
C ALA A 111 -6.60 10.43 1.39
N VAL A 112 -5.94 9.33 1.02
CA VAL A 112 -5.28 8.42 1.99
C VAL A 112 -4.04 9.07 2.61
N ALA A 113 -3.15 9.64 1.81
CA ALA A 113 -1.94 10.28 2.34
C ALA A 113 -2.28 11.51 3.19
N GLY A 114 -3.25 12.32 2.77
CA GLY A 114 -3.72 13.47 3.53
C GLY A 114 -4.26 13.06 4.89
N MET A 115 -5.16 12.07 4.93
CA MET A 115 -5.71 11.52 6.17
C MET A 115 -4.62 10.93 7.08
N PHE A 116 -3.70 10.13 6.52
CA PHE A 116 -2.64 9.52 7.33
C PHE A 116 -1.67 10.55 7.90
N ILE A 117 -1.25 11.53 7.10
CA ILE A 117 -0.38 12.61 7.56
C ILE A 117 -1.09 13.45 8.63
N TYR A 118 -2.36 13.78 8.43
CA TYR A 118 -3.15 14.51 9.44
C TYR A 118 -3.20 13.73 10.77
N ASN A 119 -3.54 12.45 10.74
CA ASN A 119 -3.60 11.58 11.91
C ASN A 119 -2.23 11.40 12.59
N LEU A 120 -1.13 11.38 11.82
CA LEU A 120 0.24 11.39 12.36
C LEU A 120 0.58 12.71 13.08
N LEU A 121 0.13 13.85 12.55
CA LEU A 121 0.37 15.17 13.13
C LEU A 121 -0.43 15.38 14.41
N THR A 122 -1.71 15.01 14.41
CA THR A 122 -2.58 15.08 15.60
C THR A 122 -2.32 13.96 16.59
N SER A 123 -1.65 12.88 16.15
CA SER A 123 -1.46 11.65 16.91
C SER A 123 -2.77 11.04 17.40
N LEU A 124 -3.82 11.14 16.57
CA LEU A 124 -5.14 10.57 16.79
C LEU A 124 -5.52 9.65 15.62
N CYS A 125 -6.44 8.73 15.86
CA CYS A 125 -6.98 7.82 14.85
C CYS A 125 -5.91 6.96 14.16
N ILE A 126 -4.82 6.63 14.87
CA ILE A 126 -3.75 5.77 14.35
C ILE A 126 -4.28 4.35 14.14
N SER A 127 -5.05 3.81 15.09
CA SER A 127 -5.70 2.50 14.95
C SER A 127 -6.65 2.43 13.75
N TYR A 128 -7.39 3.50 13.44
CA TYR A 128 -8.20 3.58 12.22
C TYR A 128 -7.34 3.43 10.96
N ASN A 129 -6.18 4.08 10.91
CA ASN A 129 -5.28 3.96 9.76
C ASN A 129 -4.71 2.54 9.63
N VAL A 130 -4.45 1.85 10.74
CA VAL A 130 -4.02 0.44 10.74
C VAL A 130 -5.10 -0.44 10.13
N ILE A 131 -6.35 -0.33 10.59
CA ILE A 131 -7.47 -1.06 9.98
C ILE A 131 -7.63 -0.75 8.49
N ALA A 132 -7.47 0.52 8.09
CA ALA A 132 -7.50 0.90 6.69
C ALA A 132 -6.39 0.23 5.87
N LEU A 133 -5.21 0.02 6.46
CA LEU A 133 -4.07 -0.64 5.82
C LEU A 133 -4.20 -2.15 5.65
N LEU A 134 -5.20 -2.80 6.25
CA LEU A 134 -5.54 -4.20 5.92
C LEU A 134 -5.75 -4.38 4.41
N CYS A 135 -6.20 -3.33 3.72
CA CYS A 135 -6.36 -3.38 2.27
C CYS A 135 -5.04 -3.64 1.50
N GLU A 136 -3.87 -3.38 2.11
CA GLU A 136 -2.55 -3.67 1.52
C GLU A 136 -2.28 -5.19 1.45
N VAL A 137 -2.84 -5.99 2.35
CA VAL A 137 -2.76 -7.47 2.25
C VAL A 137 -3.38 -7.95 0.94
N ASN A 138 -4.50 -7.34 0.53
CA ASN A 138 -5.08 -7.61 -0.77
C ASN A 138 -4.22 -7.06 -1.92
N THR A 139 -3.64 -5.87 -1.75
CA THR A 139 -2.77 -5.23 -2.74
C THR A 139 -1.56 -6.10 -3.11
N ILE A 140 -1.00 -6.90 -2.17
CA ILE A 140 0.06 -7.89 -2.46
C ILE A 140 -0.36 -8.77 -3.64
N PHE A 141 -1.53 -9.40 -3.57
CA PHE A 141 -2.01 -10.34 -4.57
C PHE A 141 -2.50 -9.63 -5.84
N LEU A 142 -3.10 -8.44 -5.69
CA LEU A 142 -3.49 -7.60 -6.82
C LEU A 142 -2.28 -7.23 -7.70
N HIS A 143 -1.20 -6.76 -7.08
CA HIS A 143 0.02 -6.36 -7.77
C HIS A 143 0.79 -7.58 -8.29
N SER A 144 0.83 -8.68 -7.55
CA SER A 144 1.39 -9.96 -8.04
C SER A 144 0.71 -10.39 -9.33
N ARG A 145 -0.63 -10.37 -9.38
CA ARG A 145 -1.40 -10.71 -10.58
C ARG A 145 -1.07 -9.77 -11.75
N LYS A 146 -1.04 -8.46 -11.53
CA LYS A 146 -0.72 -7.47 -12.57
C LYS A 146 0.72 -7.64 -13.10
N LEU A 147 1.70 -7.85 -12.21
CA LEU A 147 3.10 -8.10 -12.60
C LEU A 147 3.23 -9.37 -13.45
N LEU A 148 2.53 -10.46 -13.08
CA LEU A 148 2.49 -11.69 -13.87
C LEU A 148 1.89 -11.46 -15.27
N GLN A 149 0.83 -10.65 -15.39
CA GLN A 149 0.23 -10.27 -16.67
C GLN A 149 1.20 -9.47 -17.55
N MET A 150 1.93 -8.51 -16.95
CA MET A 150 2.96 -7.75 -17.66
C MET A 150 4.10 -8.64 -18.16
N CYS A 151 4.41 -9.72 -17.44
CA CYS A 151 5.35 -10.77 -17.86
C CYS A 151 4.75 -11.81 -18.83
N LYS A 152 3.53 -11.57 -19.35
CA LYS A 152 2.82 -12.43 -20.31
C LYS A 152 2.57 -13.86 -19.81
N PHE A 153 2.38 -14.05 -18.50
CA PHE A 153 1.94 -15.34 -17.98
C PHE A 153 0.50 -15.62 -18.44
N GLY A 154 0.25 -16.84 -18.92
CA GLY A 154 -1.09 -17.27 -19.35
C GLY A 154 -2.06 -17.45 -18.18
N PHE A 155 -3.36 -17.31 -18.44
CA PHE A 155 -4.42 -17.46 -17.43
C PHE A 155 -4.46 -18.86 -16.79
N SER A 156 -3.99 -19.89 -17.50
CA SER A 156 -3.88 -21.26 -17.00
C SER A 156 -2.64 -21.49 -16.12
N HIS A 157 -1.68 -20.55 -16.06
CA HIS A 157 -0.48 -20.73 -15.26
C HIS A 157 -0.80 -20.71 -13.76
N TRP A 158 -0.27 -21.68 -13.01
CA TRP A 158 -0.61 -21.88 -11.60
C TRP A 158 -0.34 -20.65 -10.72
N LEU A 159 0.79 -19.95 -10.90
CA LEU A 159 1.08 -18.69 -10.20
C LEU A 159 0.01 -17.62 -10.42
N TYR A 160 -0.47 -17.49 -11.67
CA TYR A 160 -1.49 -16.51 -12.01
C TYR A 160 -2.82 -16.88 -11.34
N GLN A 161 -3.21 -18.15 -11.43
CA GLN A 161 -4.43 -18.65 -10.79
C GLN A 161 -4.38 -18.45 -9.28
N ALA A 162 -3.26 -18.82 -8.63
CA ALA A 162 -3.05 -18.62 -7.20
C ALA A 162 -3.16 -17.14 -6.80
N ALA A 163 -2.44 -16.24 -7.50
CA ALA A 163 -2.52 -14.81 -7.24
C ALA A 163 -3.94 -14.26 -7.45
N SER A 164 -4.67 -14.74 -8.46
CA SER A 164 -6.05 -14.32 -8.72
C SER A 164 -7.03 -14.80 -7.64
N GLN A 165 -6.91 -16.05 -7.19
CA GLN A 165 -7.77 -16.59 -6.13
C GLN A 165 -7.48 -15.92 -4.78
N LEU A 166 -6.20 -15.78 -4.41
CA LEU A 166 -5.79 -15.08 -3.20
C LEU A 166 -6.22 -13.62 -3.22
N ASN A 167 -6.13 -12.95 -4.38
CA ASN A 167 -6.67 -11.61 -4.55
C ASN A 167 -8.18 -11.55 -4.30
N LEU A 168 -8.97 -12.54 -4.74
CA LEU A 168 -10.41 -12.54 -4.49
C LEU A 168 -10.71 -12.76 -2.99
N VAL A 169 -10.08 -13.74 -2.37
CA VAL A 169 -10.28 -14.07 -0.95
C VAL A 169 -9.92 -12.88 -0.06
N THR A 170 -8.73 -12.30 -0.26
CA THR A 170 -8.27 -11.15 0.53
C THR A 170 -9.05 -9.88 0.23
N PHE A 171 -9.65 -9.74 -0.95
CA PHE A 171 -10.53 -8.60 -1.23
C PHE A 171 -11.74 -8.61 -0.28
N VAL A 172 -12.36 -9.78 -0.10
CA VAL A 172 -13.49 -9.93 0.83
C VAL A 172 -13.01 -9.74 2.27
N CYS A 173 -11.98 -10.48 2.71
CA CYS A 173 -11.56 -10.48 4.11
C CYS A 173 -10.87 -9.17 4.55
N CYS A 174 -10.06 -8.55 3.69
CA CYS A 174 -9.19 -7.44 4.10
C CYS A 174 -9.67 -6.08 3.62
N ARG A 175 -10.61 -6.02 2.66
CA ARG A 175 -11.23 -4.73 2.26
C ARG A 175 -12.66 -4.59 2.76
N PHE A 176 -13.50 -5.58 2.49
CA PHE A 176 -14.92 -5.47 2.85
C PHE A 176 -15.11 -5.50 4.38
N VAL A 177 -14.48 -6.45 5.07
CA VAL A 177 -14.56 -6.53 6.54
C VAL A 177 -13.87 -5.34 7.20
N ALA A 178 -12.68 -4.94 6.72
CA ALA A 178 -11.97 -3.77 7.25
C ALA A 178 -12.81 -2.48 7.12
N LEU A 179 -13.47 -2.27 5.98
CA LEU A 179 -14.38 -1.14 5.79
C LEU A 179 -15.58 -1.23 6.74
N ALA A 180 -16.19 -2.41 6.87
CA ALA A 180 -17.30 -2.62 7.80
C ALA A 180 -16.89 -2.30 9.24
N TRP A 181 -15.65 -2.64 9.64
CA TRP A 181 -15.11 -2.31 10.95
C TRP A 181 -14.88 -0.82 11.16
N ILE A 182 -14.30 -0.12 10.18
CA ILE A 182 -14.13 1.34 10.26
C ILE A 182 -15.50 1.99 10.42
N VAL A 183 -16.49 1.59 9.61
CA VAL A 183 -17.84 2.13 9.68
C VAL A 183 -18.47 1.85 11.03
N HIS A 184 -18.37 0.62 11.55
CA HIS A 184 -18.92 0.28 12.86
C HIS A 184 -18.28 1.11 13.98
N GLY A 185 -16.95 1.26 13.98
CA GLY A 185 -16.22 2.04 14.97
C GLY A 185 -16.59 3.52 14.98
N MET A 186 -17.11 4.07 13.88
CA MET A 186 -17.59 5.45 13.83
C MET A 186 -18.92 5.66 14.57
N PHE A 187 -19.67 4.59 14.84
CA PHE A 187 -21.00 4.65 15.46
C PHE A 187 -21.03 4.23 16.94
N VAL A 188 -19.92 3.71 17.46
CA VAL A 188 -19.76 3.24 18.85
C VAL A 188 -18.79 4.15 19.57
#